data_AF-A0A6I7NDS0-F1
#
_entry.id   AF-A0A6I7NDS0-F1
#
_cell.length_a   1.000
_cell.length_b   1.000
_cell.length_c   1.000
_cell.angle_alpha   90.00
_cell.angle_beta   90.00
_cell.angle_gamma   90.00
#
_symmetry.space_group_name_H-M   'P 1'
#
loop_
_entity.id
_entity.type
_entity.pdbx_description
1 polymer ?
#
loop_
_entity_poly.entity_id
_entity_poly.type
_entity_poly.pdbx_seq_one_letter_code
_entity_poly.pdbx_strand_id
1 'polypeptide(L)' 'MSRVCQVTGKRPVVGNNVSHANNRTKRRFLPNLQHHRFWVESE' A
#
# COMPACT_ATOMS: atom_id res chain seq x y z
N MET A 1 -0.90 12.77 4.36
CA MET A 1 0.28 12.13 3.75
C MET A 1 -0.15 11.15 2.67
N SER A 2 0.46 11.24 1.49
CA SER A 2 0.35 10.22 0.45
C SER A 2 0.88 8.88 0.97
N ARG A 3 0.09 7.81 0.90
CA ARG A 3 0.49 6.45 1.34
C ARG A 3 1.48 5.82 0.36
N VAL A 4 2.67 6.39 0.27
CA VAL A 4 3.76 5.94 -0.62
C VAL A 4 4.96 5.52 0.23
N CYS A 5 5.57 4.38 -0.11
CA CYS A 5 6.79 3.92 0.56
C CYS A 5 7.98 4.78 0.13
N GLN A 6 8.74 5.33 1.09
CA GLN A 6 9.89 6.19 0.83
C GLN A 6 11.06 5.43 0.16
N VAL A 7 11.24 4.15 0.47
CA VAL A 7 12.34 3.32 -0.06
C VAL A 7 11.99 2.72 -1.43
N THR A 8 10.78 2.16 -1.57
CA THR A 8 10.39 1.36 -2.74
C THR A 8 9.42 2.07 -3.69
N GLY A 9 8.90 3.24 -3.32
CA GLY A 9 7.89 3.96 -4.11
C GLY A 9 6.52 3.26 -4.20
N LYS A 10 6.30 2.14 -3.48
CA LYS A 10 5.03 1.40 -3.48
C LYS A 10 3.88 2.34 -3.13
N ARG A 11 2.87 2.39 -4.00
CA ARG A 11 1.70 3.28 -3.92
C ARG A 11 0.40 2.48 -3.93
N PRO A 12 -0.73 3.09 -3.51
CA PRO A 12 -2.03 2.42 -3.59
C PRO A 12 -2.40 2.09 -5.03
N VAL A 13 -2.93 0.89 -5.25
CA VAL A 13 -3.42 0.44 -6.56
C VAL A 13 -4.93 0.28 -6.50
N VAL A 14 -5.64 0.56 -7.60
CA VAL A 14 -7.08 0.39 -7.70
C VAL A 14 -7.40 -0.97 -8.33
N GLY A 15 -8.42 -1.66 -7.82
CA GLY A 15 -8.98 -2.84 -8.48
C GLY A 15 -10.40 -3.10 -8.02
N ASN A 16 -10.87 -4.35 -8.08
CA ASN A 16 -12.22 -4.72 -7.69
C ASN A 16 -12.23 -5.79 -6.58
N ASN A 17 -13.24 -5.77 -5.72
CA ASN A 17 -13.70 -6.96 -4.99
C ASN A 17 -14.63 -7.72 -5.93
N VAL A 18 -14.41 -9.04 -6.07
CA VAL A 18 -15.24 -9.92 -6.89
C VAL A 18 -15.97 -10.87 -5.95
N SER A 19 -17.31 -10.85 -5.96
CA SER A 19 -18.11 -11.79 -5.17
C SER A 19 -18.16 -13.17 -5.82
N HIS A 20 -18.70 -14.15 -5.11
CA HIS A 20 -18.95 -15.49 -5.68
C HIS A 20 -19.85 -15.45 -6.93
N ALA A 21 -20.80 -14.50 -6.97
CA ALA A 21 -21.66 -14.23 -8.13
C ALA A 21 -20.98 -13.36 -9.21
N ASN A 22 -19.66 -13.14 -9.13
CA ASN A 22 -18.88 -12.27 -10.02
C ASN A 22 -19.28 -10.78 -10.02
N ASN A 23 -19.96 -10.29 -8.99
CA ASN A 23 -20.25 -8.86 -8.85
C ASN A 23 -18.97 -8.10 -8.51
N ARG A 24 -18.67 -7.04 -9.27
CA ARG A 24 -17.42 -6.27 -9.17
C ARG A 24 -17.66 -4.92 -8.50
N THR A 25 -17.08 -4.70 -7.32
CA THR A 25 -17.12 -3.39 -6.64
C THR A 25 -15.71 -2.79 -6.53
N LYS A 26 -15.57 -1.47 -6.73
CA LYS A 26 -14.25 -0.81 -6.72
C LYS A 26 -13.62 -0.88 -5.33
N ARG A 27 -12.31 -1.18 -5.26
CA ARG A 27 -11.51 -1.15 -4.03
C ARG A 27 -10.13 -0.57 -4.26
N ARG A 28 -9.47 -0.20 -3.17
CA ARG A 28 -8.06 0.22 -3.16
C ARG A 28 -7.22 -0.82 -2.41
N PHE A 29 -6.14 -1.26 -3.03
CA PHE A 29 -5.08 -2.06 -2.41
C PHE A 29 -4.04 -1.12 -1.83
N LEU A 30 -3.87 -1.15 -0.51
CA LEU A 30 -3.02 -0.22 0.22
C LEU A 30 -1.68 -0.90 0.53
N PRO A 31 -0.53 -0.20 0.37
CA PRO A 31 0.74 -0.71 0.87
C PRO A 31 0.72 -0.78 2.41
N ASN A 32 1.33 -1.82 2.98
CA ASN A 32 1.51 -1.97 4.42
C ASN A 32 2.67 -1.07 4.91
N LEU A 33 2.42 0.23 5.00
CA LEU A 33 3.39 1.20 5.50
C LEU A 33 3.45 1.17 7.02
N GLN A 34 4.67 1.14 7.56
CA GLN A 34 4.92 1.14 8.99
C GLN A 34 5.87 2.27 9.35
N HIS A 35 5.66 2.86 10.53
CA HIS A 35 6.58 3.83 11.10
C HIS A 35 7.71 3.07 11.77
N HIS A 36 8.90 3.16 11.20
CA HIS A 36 10.09 2.50 11.71
C HIS A 36 11.25 3.49 11.73
N ARG A 37 12.00 3.51 12.83
CA ARG A 37 13.25 4.25 12.93
C ARG A 37 14.40 3.30 12.64
N PHE A 38 15.22 3.64 11.66
CA PHE A 38 16.41 2.87 11.33
C PHE A 38 17.58 3.37 12.16
N TRP A 39 18.46 2.45 12.55
CA TRP A 39 19.77 2.79 13.08
C TRP A 39 20.76 2.80 11.91
N VAL A 40 21.61 3.83 11.84
CA VAL A 40 22.56 4.05 10.75
C VAL A 40 23.92 4.30 11.40
N GLU A 41 24.94 3.52 11.03
CA GLU A 41 26.29 3.58 11.65
C GLU A 41 27.03 4.89 11.38
N SER A 42 26.80 5.50 10.21
CA SER A 42 27.50 6.71 9.76
C SER A 42 26.91 8.02 10.29
N GLU A 43 25.83 7.95 11.07
CA GLU A 43 25.06 9.11 11.57
C GLU A 43 25.08 9.17 13.10
#